data_AF-A0A9X1QMD7-F1
#
_entry.id   AF-A0A9X1QMD7-F1
#
_cell.length_a   1.000
_cell.length_b   1.000
_cell.length_c   1.000
_cell.angle_alpha   90.00
_cell.angle_beta   90.00
_cell.angle_gamma   90.00
#
_symmetry.space_group_name_H-M   'P 1'
#
loop_
_entity.id
_entity.type
_entity.pdbx_description
1 polymer ?
#
loop_
_entity_poly.entity_id
_entity_poly.type
_entity_poly.pdbx_seq_one_letter_code
_entity_poly.pdbx_strand_id
1 'polypeptide(L)'
;MATSAANKPRQTSSGRSRRSVWQSILVYPTLAIALITAVPQWIEKYQAHRLNVAQDRLQEALKQAALWQRNLSCSAAPFAWYNSPNDVKIDATICNSGDIFVQAVTPDNKRFMRWLALDDVVVKITPSEASVIPTASATTLSGLAPFGLSRPAASMFHRAQTATVLCQKFLDSRRLLRRVQTPEGCFDEIVDTFNGTVVEKKSAPCVAQC
;
A
#
# COMPACT_ATOMS: atom_id res chain seq x y z
N MET A 1 55.51 15.15 -84.41
CA MET A 1 54.12 15.23 -83.92
C MET A 1 54.09 14.69 -82.50
N ALA A 2 53.92 15.58 -81.52
CA ALA A 2 53.98 15.27 -80.10
C ALA A 2 52.60 14.80 -79.59
N THR A 3 52.56 13.70 -78.85
CA THR A 3 51.35 13.16 -78.22
C THR A 3 51.14 13.80 -76.84
N SER A 4 49.94 14.37 -76.68
CA SER A 4 49.47 15.06 -75.48
C SER A 4 49.10 14.06 -74.38
N ALA A 5 49.59 14.30 -73.16
CA ALA A 5 49.32 13.48 -71.98
C ALA A 5 47.97 13.86 -71.34
N ALA A 6 47.12 12.85 -71.12
CA ALA A 6 45.82 12.98 -70.48
C ALA A 6 45.93 13.10 -68.95
N ASN A 7 45.15 14.04 -68.41
CA ASN A 7 45.06 14.43 -67.01
C ASN A 7 44.20 13.41 -66.21
N LYS A 8 44.67 12.94 -65.05
CA LYS A 8 43.96 11.98 -64.18
C LYS A 8 43.32 12.71 -62.99
N PRO A 9 42.02 12.56 -62.71
CA PRO A 9 41.39 13.24 -61.58
C PRO A 9 41.81 12.63 -60.23
N ARG A 10 41.99 13.55 -59.27
CA ARG A 10 42.40 13.37 -57.88
C ARG A 10 41.27 12.69 -57.09
N GLN A 11 41.55 11.52 -56.51
CA GLN A 11 40.63 10.83 -55.59
C GLN A 11 40.44 11.66 -54.32
N THR A 12 39.18 11.88 -53.94
CA THR A 12 38.76 12.48 -52.67
C THR A 12 38.94 11.46 -51.54
N SER A 13 39.73 11.85 -50.54
CA SER A 13 39.98 11.08 -49.32
C SER A 13 38.71 10.97 -48.47
N SER A 14 38.28 9.74 -48.18
CA SER A 14 37.27 9.45 -47.17
C SER A 14 37.86 9.67 -45.77
N GLY A 15 37.31 10.66 -45.05
CA GLY A 15 37.68 10.97 -43.68
C GLY A 15 37.24 9.86 -42.71
N ARG A 16 38.17 8.99 -42.32
CA ARG A 16 37.99 8.08 -41.18
C ARG A 16 38.09 8.91 -39.90
N SER A 17 36.93 9.28 -39.33
CA SER A 17 36.85 9.92 -38.02
C SER A 17 37.49 9.03 -36.96
N ARG A 18 38.67 9.45 -36.48
CA ARG A 18 39.43 8.79 -35.42
C ARG A 18 38.71 9.07 -34.11
N ARG A 19 37.74 8.23 -33.73
CA ARG A 19 37.11 8.28 -32.39
C ARG A 19 38.22 8.34 -31.36
N SER A 20 38.27 9.41 -30.57
CA SER A 20 39.40 9.65 -29.68
C SER A 20 39.31 8.70 -28.50
N VAL A 21 40.43 8.10 -28.11
CA VAL A 21 40.52 7.19 -26.95
C VAL A 21 39.94 7.84 -25.68
N TRP A 22 40.04 9.17 -25.58
CA TRP A 22 39.43 9.99 -24.55
C TRP A 22 37.90 9.90 -24.48
N GLN A 23 37.22 9.76 -25.63
CA GLN A 23 35.77 9.55 -25.65
C GLN A 23 35.39 8.19 -25.04
N SER A 24 36.17 7.13 -25.23
CA SER A 24 35.90 5.84 -24.58
C SER A 24 36.12 5.89 -23.07
N ILE A 25 37.21 6.52 -22.61
CA ILE A 25 37.54 6.60 -21.18
C ILE A 25 36.49 7.39 -20.39
N LEU A 26 35.81 8.37 -20.99
CA LEU A 26 34.78 9.14 -20.29
C LEU A 26 33.37 8.55 -20.46
N VAL A 27 33.02 8.07 -21.65
CA VAL A 27 31.64 7.63 -21.94
C VAL A 27 31.30 6.31 -21.26
N TYR A 28 32.22 5.34 -21.23
CA TYR A 28 31.91 4.03 -20.63
C TYR A 28 31.73 4.05 -19.11
N PRO A 29 32.61 4.68 -18.30
CA PRO A 29 32.39 4.73 -16.85
C PRO A 29 31.21 5.62 -16.47
N THR A 30 30.96 6.73 -17.18
CA THR A 30 29.76 7.55 -16.92
C THR A 30 28.48 6.78 -17.25
N LEU A 31 28.45 6.01 -18.35
CA LEU A 31 27.35 5.11 -18.68
C LEU A 31 27.18 4.01 -17.63
N ALA A 32 28.27 3.39 -17.16
CA ALA A 32 28.23 2.37 -16.12
C ALA A 32 27.71 2.93 -14.78
N ILE A 33 28.16 4.12 -14.38
CA ILE A 33 27.68 4.81 -13.19
C ILE A 33 26.19 5.15 -13.34
N ALA A 34 25.75 5.66 -14.50
CA ALA A 34 24.34 5.95 -14.77
C ALA A 34 23.46 4.68 -14.72
N LEU A 35 23.98 3.54 -15.17
CA LEU A 35 23.28 2.25 -15.05
C LEU A 35 23.21 1.78 -13.59
N ILE A 36 24.28 1.96 -12.80
CA ILE A 36 24.33 1.59 -11.37
C ILE A 36 23.42 2.50 -10.54
N THR A 37 23.38 3.80 -10.79
CA THR A 37 22.52 4.74 -10.05
C THR A 37 21.03 4.58 -10.39
N ALA A 38 20.71 4.02 -11.57
CA ALA A 38 19.34 3.68 -11.94
C ALA A 38 18.84 2.34 -11.36
N VAL A 39 19.72 1.50 -10.79
CA VAL A 39 19.38 0.17 -10.24
C VAL A 39 18.11 0.12 -9.37
N PRO A 40 17.88 1.03 -8.39
CA PRO A 40 16.70 0.91 -7.51
C PRO A 40 15.38 0.94 -8.29
N GLN A 41 15.28 1.74 -9.36
CA GLN A 41 14.05 1.91 -10.12
C GLN A 41 13.65 0.65 -10.91
N TRP A 42 14.62 -0.15 -11.37
CA TRP A 42 14.32 -1.36 -12.15
C TRP A 42 14.07 -2.57 -11.25
N ILE A 43 14.70 -2.64 -10.07
CA ILE A 43 14.43 -3.69 -9.08
C ILE A 43 12.99 -3.57 -8.58
N GLU A 44 12.57 -2.35 -8.23
CA GLU A 44 11.20 -2.08 -7.84
C GLU A 44 10.22 -2.42 -8.97
N LYS A 45 10.54 -2.08 -10.22
CA LYS A 45 9.74 -2.44 -11.39
C LYS A 45 9.63 -3.95 -11.59
N TYR A 46 10.72 -4.69 -11.36
CA TYR A 46 10.75 -6.14 -11.47
C TYR A 46 9.92 -6.80 -10.36
N GLN A 47 10.02 -6.32 -9.12
CA GLN A 47 9.23 -6.80 -7.99
C GLN A 47 7.74 -6.44 -8.13
N ALA A 48 7.43 -5.21 -8.53
CA ALA A 48 6.08 -4.74 -8.85
C ALA A 48 5.41 -5.60 -9.94
N HIS A 49 6.15 -5.91 -11.01
CA HIS A 49 5.67 -6.76 -12.09
C HIS A 49 5.51 -8.23 -11.65
N ARG A 50 6.39 -8.77 -10.80
CA ARG A 50 6.24 -10.11 -10.22
C ARG A 50 5.02 -10.20 -9.28
N LEU A 51 4.71 -9.11 -8.59
CA LEU A 51 3.67 -9.05 -7.56
C LEU A 51 2.34 -8.50 -8.10
N ASN A 52 2.23 -8.13 -9.39
CA ASN A 52 1.03 -7.50 -9.96
C ASN A 52 0.53 -6.30 -9.13
N VAL A 53 1.45 -5.52 -8.56
CA VAL A 53 1.16 -4.28 -7.82
C VAL A 53 1.84 -3.15 -8.56
N ALA A 54 1.17 -2.01 -8.73
CA ALA A 54 1.79 -0.83 -9.33
C ALA A 54 2.99 -0.37 -8.48
N GLN A 55 4.07 0.06 -9.14
CA GLN A 55 5.37 0.29 -8.49
C GLN A 55 5.31 1.33 -7.35
N ASP A 56 4.43 2.32 -7.49
CA ASP A 56 4.09 3.33 -6.49
C ASP A 56 3.46 2.75 -5.21
N ARG A 57 2.92 1.52 -5.26
CA ARG A 57 2.20 0.88 -4.16
C ARG A 57 2.91 -0.32 -3.55
N LEU A 58 4.12 -0.66 -4.01
CA LEU A 58 4.85 -1.82 -3.52
C LEU A 58 5.16 -1.70 -2.01
N GLN A 59 5.65 -0.55 -1.56
CA GLN A 59 5.96 -0.33 -0.15
C GLN A 59 4.72 -0.41 0.74
N GLU A 60 3.61 0.16 0.29
CA GLU A 60 2.33 0.07 0.99
C GLU A 60 1.82 -1.38 1.06
N ALA A 61 1.93 -2.13 -0.04
CA ALA A 61 1.54 -3.54 -0.08
C ALA A 61 2.37 -4.41 0.88
N LEU A 62 3.69 -4.20 0.93
CA LEU A 62 4.58 -4.89 1.88
C LEU A 62 4.23 -4.52 3.33
N LYS A 63 3.92 -3.25 3.58
CA LYS A 63 3.45 -2.79 4.88
C LYS A 63 2.15 -3.48 5.28
N GLN A 64 1.16 -3.53 4.40
CA GLN A 64 -0.11 -4.24 4.64
C GLN A 64 0.14 -5.72 4.97
N ALA A 65 1.00 -6.40 4.20
CA ALA A 65 1.36 -7.79 4.47
C ALA A 65 1.98 -7.99 5.86
N ALA A 66 2.87 -7.10 6.28
CA ALA A 66 3.46 -7.12 7.62
C ALA A 66 2.40 -6.90 8.73
N LEU A 67 1.43 -6.00 8.49
CA LEU A 67 0.30 -5.76 9.41
C LEU A 67 -0.59 -7.00 9.54
N TRP A 68 -0.84 -7.71 8.45
CA TRP A 68 -1.55 -8.99 8.46
C TRP A 68 -0.84 -10.04 9.29
N GLN A 69 0.49 -10.16 9.13
CA GLN A 69 1.27 -11.16 9.87
C GLN A 69 1.30 -10.88 11.37
N ARG A 70 1.46 -9.60 11.78
CA ARG A 70 1.56 -9.25 13.21
C ARG A 70 0.23 -9.28 13.95
N ASN A 71 -0.88 -8.95 13.27
CA ASN A 71 -2.21 -8.80 13.88
C ASN A 71 -3.22 -9.85 13.40
N LEU A 72 -2.77 -11.02 12.97
CA LEU A 72 -3.64 -12.05 12.38
C LEU A 72 -4.84 -12.36 13.29
N SER A 73 -4.58 -12.65 14.57
CA SER A 73 -5.61 -12.99 15.55
C SER A 73 -6.68 -11.91 15.73
N CYS A 74 -6.30 -10.63 15.62
CA CYS A 74 -7.22 -9.52 15.76
C CYS A 74 -8.18 -9.40 14.55
N SER A 75 -7.72 -9.77 13.35
CA SER A 75 -8.59 -9.78 12.16
C SER A 75 -9.68 -10.85 12.19
N ALA A 76 -9.60 -11.79 13.14
CA ALA A 76 -10.61 -12.83 13.35
C ALA A 76 -11.72 -12.39 14.32
N ALA A 77 -11.68 -11.16 14.83
CA ALA A 77 -12.73 -10.64 15.70
C ALA A 77 -14.12 -10.72 15.03
N PRO A 78 -15.20 -10.95 15.81
CA PRO A 78 -16.55 -10.94 15.28
C PRO A 78 -16.88 -9.59 14.65
N PHE A 79 -17.56 -9.59 13.50
CA PHE A 79 -17.84 -8.35 12.77
C PHE A 79 -18.94 -7.53 13.45
N ALA A 80 -18.71 -6.23 13.61
CA ALA A 80 -19.66 -5.27 14.15
C ALA A 80 -20.04 -4.26 13.05
N TRP A 81 -20.86 -4.70 12.10
CA TRP A 81 -21.24 -3.89 10.94
C TRP A 81 -22.01 -2.62 11.31
N TYR A 82 -21.51 -1.50 10.84
CA TYR A 82 -22.22 -0.23 10.73
C TYR A 82 -22.67 -0.01 9.29
N ASN A 83 -23.94 0.33 9.08
CA ASN A 83 -24.48 0.62 7.76
C ASN A 83 -24.40 2.12 7.48
N SER A 84 -23.69 2.48 6.41
CA SER A 84 -23.65 3.85 5.88
C SER A 84 -24.95 4.21 5.15
N PRO A 85 -25.32 5.50 5.03
CA PRO A 85 -26.45 5.94 4.21
C PRO A 85 -26.41 5.48 2.75
N ASN A 86 -25.22 5.18 2.22
CA ASN A 86 -25.02 4.69 0.85
C ASN A 86 -25.04 3.15 0.76
N ASP A 87 -25.63 2.46 1.75
CA ASP A 87 -25.70 0.99 1.85
C ASP A 87 -24.33 0.28 1.81
N VAL A 88 -23.30 0.98 2.29
CA VAL A 88 -21.96 0.40 2.52
C VAL A 88 -21.90 -0.10 3.96
N LYS A 89 -21.57 -1.37 4.17
CA LYS A 89 -21.37 -1.94 5.51
C LYS A 89 -19.91 -1.79 5.89
N ILE A 90 -19.62 -1.17 7.03
CA ILE A 90 -18.27 -0.89 7.50
C ILE A 90 -18.09 -1.49 8.89
N ASP A 91 -16.97 -2.16 9.12
CA ASP A 91 -16.55 -2.69 10.41
C ASP A 91 -15.13 -2.19 10.69
N ALA A 92 -14.88 -1.76 11.92
CA ALA A 92 -13.57 -1.28 12.35
C ALA A 92 -13.25 -1.88 13.71
N THR A 93 -12.21 -2.72 13.75
CA THR A 93 -11.73 -3.38 14.95
C THR A 93 -10.39 -2.78 15.36
N ILE A 94 -10.28 -2.32 16.60
CA ILE A 94 -9.02 -1.81 17.16
C ILE A 94 -8.34 -2.96 17.92
N CYS A 95 -7.08 -3.21 17.61
CA CYS A 95 -6.27 -4.26 18.22
C CYS A 95 -5.53 -3.76 19.46
N ASN A 96 -5.07 -4.69 20.31
CA ASN A 96 -4.26 -4.35 21.49
C ASN A 96 -2.93 -3.65 21.13
N SER A 97 -2.43 -3.84 19.91
CA SER A 97 -1.27 -3.12 19.37
C SER A 97 -1.54 -1.64 19.06
N GLY A 98 -2.80 -1.21 19.09
CA GLY A 98 -3.25 0.11 18.65
C GLY A 98 -3.52 0.20 17.14
N ASP A 99 -3.22 -0.86 16.38
CA ASP A 99 -3.56 -0.92 14.96
C ASP A 99 -5.06 -1.11 14.75
N ILE A 100 -5.55 -0.62 13.62
CA ILE A 100 -6.97 -0.65 13.29
C ILE A 100 -7.16 -1.52 12.05
N PHE A 101 -8.00 -2.55 12.18
CA PHE A 101 -8.48 -3.35 11.07
C PHE A 101 -9.80 -2.81 10.57
N VAL A 102 -9.86 -2.40 9.31
CA VAL A 102 -11.07 -1.87 8.68
C VAL A 102 -11.53 -2.82 7.60
N GLN A 103 -12.83 -3.11 7.59
CA GLN A 103 -13.48 -3.90 6.56
C GLN A 103 -14.68 -3.13 6.02
N ALA A 104 -14.88 -3.20 4.71
CA ALA A 104 -16.02 -2.60 4.04
C ALA A 104 -16.65 -3.58 3.06
N VAL A 105 -17.97 -3.58 2.97
CA VAL A 105 -18.74 -4.29 1.94
C VAL A 105 -19.55 -3.27 1.17
N THR A 106 -19.33 -3.19 -0.14
CA THR A 106 -20.09 -2.31 -1.03
C THR A 106 -21.47 -2.91 -1.34
N PRO A 107 -22.41 -2.12 -1.89
CA PRO A 107 -23.73 -2.63 -2.31
C PRO A 107 -23.63 -3.78 -3.33
N ASP A 108 -22.58 -3.79 -4.16
CA ASP A 108 -22.26 -4.88 -5.09
C ASP A 108 -21.74 -6.16 -4.42
N ASN A 109 -21.81 -6.26 -3.08
CA ASN A 109 -21.24 -7.34 -2.27
C ASN A 109 -19.72 -7.52 -2.41
N LYS A 110 -18.99 -6.50 -2.88
CA LYS A 110 -17.52 -6.53 -2.91
C LYS A 110 -16.98 -6.18 -1.54
N ARG A 111 -16.11 -7.05 -1.01
CA ARG A 111 -15.49 -6.89 0.31
C ARG A 111 -14.06 -6.39 0.17
N PHE A 112 -13.74 -5.35 0.93
CA PHE A 112 -12.43 -4.74 1.03
C PHE A 112 -11.97 -4.72 2.47
N MET A 113 -10.68 -4.94 2.69
CA MET A 113 -10.08 -4.98 4.01
C MET A 113 -8.79 -4.18 4.00
N ARG A 114 -8.49 -3.49 5.09
CA ARG A 114 -7.26 -2.73 5.20
C ARG A 114 -6.83 -2.59 6.64
N TRP A 115 -5.52 -2.63 6.84
CA TRP A 115 -4.90 -2.27 8.10
C TRP A 115 -4.46 -0.82 8.10
N LEU A 116 -4.72 -0.13 9.20
CA LEU A 116 -4.17 1.18 9.49
C LEU A 116 -3.23 1.02 10.68
N ALA A 117 -1.94 1.29 10.45
CA ALA A 117 -0.98 1.30 11.53
C ALA A 117 -1.23 2.51 12.44
N LEU A 118 -1.06 2.34 13.75
CA LEU A 118 -1.23 3.45 14.70
C LEU A 118 -0.40 4.68 14.31
N ASP A 119 0.86 4.47 13.93
CA ASP A 119 1.79 5.54 13.54
C ASP A 119 1.26 6.38 12.37
N ASP A 120 0.55 5.76 11.42
CA ASP A 120 -0.01 6.45 10.25
C ASP A 120 -1.17 7.36 10.62
N VAL A 121 -1.86 7.04 11.72
CA VAL A 121 -2.99 7.80 12.24
C VAL A 121 -2.49 8.92 13.14
N VAL A 122 -1.61 8.62 14.09
CA VAL A 122 -1.14 9.57 15.11
C VAL A 122 -0.20 10.63 14.55
N VAL A 123 0.74 10.28 13.67
CA VAL A 123 1.69 11.25 13.08
C VAL A 123 0.96 12.27 12.19
N LYS A 124 -0.18 11.89 11.61
CA LYS A 124 -1.04 12.83 10.86
C LYS A 124 -1.87 13.74 11.77
N ILE A 125 -2.00 13.42 13.06
CA ILE A 125 -2.75 14.21 14.04
C ILE A 125 -1.82 15.16 14.80
N THR A 126 -0.51 14.92 14.84
CA THR A 126 0.44 15.93 15.34
C THR A 126 0.58 17.04 14.30
N PRO A 127 0.07 18.27 14.54
CA PRO A 127 0.37 19.38 13.67
C PRO A 127 1.89 19.62 13.72
N SER A 128 2.52 19.62 12.56
CA SER A 128 3.89 20.10 12.36
C SER A 128 3.94 21.63 12.50
N GLU A 129 3.44 22.16 13.61
CA GLU A 129 3.51 23.58 13.99
C GLU A 129 4.11 23.68 15.40
N ALA A 130 5.36 23.27 15.53
CA ALA A 130 6.23 23.77 16.59
C ALA A 130 7.51 24.33 15.95
N SER A 131 7.33 25.17 14.93
CA SER A 131 8.38 26.02 14.39
C SER A 131 8.39 27.35 15.15
N VAL A 132 9.30 27.40 16.13
CA VAL A 132 9.96 28.55 16.78
C VAL A 132 9.56 29.96 16.29
N ILE A 133 8.83 30.74 17.12
CA ILE A 133 8.97 32.22 17.25
C ILE A 133 8.69 32.63 18.72
N PRO A 134 9.49 33.52 19.34
CA PRO A 134 9.46 33.83 20.78
C PRO A 134 8.59 35.05 21.17
N THR A 135 8.09 35.02 22.42
CA THR A 135 7.70 36.13 23.34
C THR A 135 6.62 37.17 22.98
N ALA A 136 5.72 37.36 23.97
CA ALA A 136 4.83 38.50 24.28
C ALA A 136 3.66 38.79 23.31
N SER A 137 2.40 38.62 23.72
CA SER A 137 1.71 39.56 24.62
C SER A 137 0.50 38.89 25.27
N ALA A 138 0.31 39.17 26.57
CA ALA A 138 -0.89 38.80 27.31
C ALA A 138 -2.06 39.71 26.93
N THR A 139 -3.17 39.12 26.49
CA THR A 139 -4.46 39.78 26.55
C THR A 139 -5.49 38.79 27.10
N THR A 140 -5.87 39.06 28.33
CA THR A 140 -6.98 38.46 29.06
C THR A 140 -8.30 38.66 28.31
N LEU A 141 -9.02 37.57 28.05
CA LEU A 141 -10.49 37.63 28.02
C LEU A 141 -11.07 36.40 28.69
N SER A 142 -11.46 36.63 29.94
CA SER A 142 -12.30 35.77 30.76
C SER A 142 -13.56 35.39 30.00
N GLY A 143 -13.69 34.10 29.71
CA GLY A 143 -14.90 33.48 29.19
C GLY A 143 -15.04 32.10 29.80
N LEU A 144 -15.30 32.05 31.11
CA LEU A 144 -15.69 30.85 31.84
C LEU A 144 -16.98 30.29 31.22
N ALA A 145 -16.85 29.31 30.32
CA ALA A 145 -17.93 28.38 30.03
C ALA A 145 -17.74 27.15 30.95
N PRO A 146 -18.72 26.81 31.81
CA PRO A 146 -18.57 25.77 32.81
C PRO A 146 -18.47 24.39 32.14
N PHE A 147 -17.66 23.54 32.76
CA PHE A 147 -17.56 22.11 32.52
C PHE A 147 -18.96 21.46 32.51
N GLY A 148 -19.51 21.28 31.32
CA GLY A 148 -20.63 20.38 31.06
C GLY A 148 -20.08 18.98 30.82
N LEU A 149 -19.93 18.20 31.90
CA LEU A 149 -19.83 16.75 31.85
C LEU A 149 -21.10 16.19 31.19
N SER A 150 -21.11 16.10 29.86
CA SER A 150 -22.15 15.39 29.11
C SER A 150 -21.63 14.01 28.73
N ARG A 151 -21.97 13.06 29.60
CA ARG A 151 -22.46 11.69 29.35
C ARG A 151 -21.69 10.87 28.29
N PRO A 152 -21.17 9.66 28.62
CA PRO A 152 -20.71 8.76 27.58
C PRO A 152 -21.91 8.46 26.67
N ALA A 153 -21.82 8.90 25.42
CA ALA A 153 -22.65 8.35 24.37
C ALA A 153 -22.26 6.87 24.28
N ALA A 154 -23.02 6.03 24.98
CA ALA A 154 -23.09 4.62 24.65
C ALA A 154 -23.66 4.58 23.24
N SER A 155 -22.76 4.63 22.26
CA SER A 155 -23.07 4.35 20.87
C SER A 155 -23.76 2.98 20.86
N MET A 156 -25.04 3.03 20.54
CA MET A 156 -25.90 1.87 20.38
C MET A 156 -25.34 1.09 19.19
N PHE A 157 -24.43 0.15 19.46
CA PHE A 157 -23.96 -0.84 18.50
C PHE A 157 -25.15 -1.75 18.18
N HIS A 158 -25.96 -1.37 17.20
CA HIS A 158 -26.96 -2.25 16.62
C HIS A 158 -26.22 -3.43 15.97
N ARG A 159 -26.21 -4.55 16.69
CA ARG A 159 -25.55 -5.80 16.33
C ARG A 159 -26.30 -6.47 15.19
N ALA A 160 -26.04 -6.04 13.95
CA ALA A 160 -26.60 -6.66 12.76
C ALA A 160 -25.70 -7.82 12.29
N GLN A 161 -26.23 -9.04 12.42
CA GLN A 161 -25.77 -10.29 11.80
C GLN A 161 -24.26 -10.52 11.86
N THR A 162 -23.82 -11.13 12.97
CA THR A 162 -22.42 -11.41 13.28
C THR A 162 -21.88 -12.55 12.41
N ALA A 163 -21.36 -12.21 11.24
CA ALA A 163 -20.42 -13.12 10.60
C ALA A 163 -19.14 -13.19 11.45
N THR A 164 -18.61 -14.39 11.63
CA THR A 164 -17.49 -14.68 12.54
C THR A 164 -16.44 -15.48 11.82
N VAL A 165 -15.17 -15.18 12.07
CA VAL A 165 -14.06 -15.95 11.52
C VAL A 165 -13.81 -17.18 12.40
N LEU A 166 -13.91 -18.38 11.82
CA LEU A 166 -13.69 -19.64 12.53
C LEU A 166 -12.21 -20.02 12.60
N CYS A 167 -11.48 -19.82 11.50
CA CYS A 167 -10.04 -20.07 11.45
C CYS A 167 -9.38 -19.25 10.33
N GLN A 168 -8.06 -19.08 10.46
CA GLN A 168 -7.23 -18.36 9.50
C GLN A 168 -5.88 -19.04 9.37
N LYS A 169 -5.33 -19.03 8.16
CA LYS A 169 -4.03 -19.63 7.84
C LYS A 169 -3.42 -18.98 6.61
N PHE A 170 -2.13 -18.66 6.69
CA PHE A 170 -1.37 -18.22 5.52
C PHE A 170 -1.14 -19.40 4.57
N LEU A 171 -1.55 -19.25 3.32
CA LEU A 171 -1.22 -20.20 2.26
C LEU A 171 0.18 -19.91 1.72
N ASP A 172 0.53 -18.62 1.62
CA ASP A 172 1.85 -18.11 1.28
C ASP A 172 2.03 -16.70 1.86
N SER A 173 3.09 -15.98 1.45
CA SER A 173 3.38 -14.62 1.92
C SER A 173 2.37 -13.56 1.50
N ARG A 174 1.51 -13.85 0.53
CA ARG A 174 0.52 -12.92 -0.03
C ARG A 174 -0.91 -13.36 0.26
N ARG A 175 -1.19 -14.65 0.31
CA ARG A 175 -2.54 -15.21 0.39
C ARG A 175 -2.84 -15.74 1.78
N LEU A 176 -3.93 -15.23 2.35
CA LEU A 176 -4.48 -15.67 3.61
C LEU A 176 -5.80 -16.40 3.36
N LEU A 177 -5.87 -17.68 3.74
CA LEU A 177 -7.13 -18.40 3.82
C LEU A 177 -7.80 -18.05 5.14
N ARG A 178 -9.08 -17.70 5.09
CA ARG A 178 -9.95 -17.62 6.27
C ARG A 178 -11.19 -18.45 6.04
N ARG A 179 -11.71 -19.06 7.09
CA ARG A 179 -13.07 -19.60 7.11
C ARG A 179 -13.98 -18.67 7.87
N VAL A 180 -15.05 -18.24 7.24
CA VAL A 180 -16.05 -17.34 7.83
C VAL A 180 -17.38 -18.06 7.93
N GLN A 181 -18.01 -17.98 9.10
CA GLN A 181 -19.39 -18.38 9.32
C GLN A 181 -20.28 -17.15 9.14
N THR A 182 -21.22 -17.22 8.20
CA THR A 182 -22.29 -16.24 8.00
C THR A 182 -23.66 -16.89 8.26
N PRO A 183 -24.75 -16.12 8.29
CA PRO A 183 -26.09 -16.70 8.38
C PRO A 183 -26.45 -17.66 7.23
N GLU A 184 -25.79 -17.53 6.08
CA GLU A 184 -26.04 -18.32 4.87
C GLU A 184 -25.23 -19.62 4.83
N GLY A 185 -24.25 -19.79 5.71
CA GLY A 185 -23.36 -20.94 5.75
C GLY A 185 -21.90 -20.57 6.02
N CYS A 186 -21.00 -21.52 5.82
CA CYS A 186 -19.57 -21.30 5.99
C CYS A 186 -18.85 -21.25 4.64
N PHE A 187 -17.90 -20.33 4.55
CA PHE A 187 -17.16 -20.09 3.32
C PHE A 187 -15.66 -19.98 3.62
N ASP A 188 -14.86 -20.60 2.77
CA ASP A 188 -13.43 -20.36 2.68
C ASP A 188 -13.21 -19.16 1.76
N GLU A 189 -12.63 -18.10 2.29
CA GLU A 189 -12.26 -16.89 1.57
C GLU A 189 -10.73 -16.81 1.50
N ILE A 190 -10.19 -16.66 0.29
CA ILE A 190 -8.77 -16.39 0.08
C ILE A 190 -8.61 -14.88 -0.10
N VAL A 191 -7.90 -14.25 0.83
CA VAL A 191 -7.64 -12.82 0.85
C VAL A 191 -6.22 -12.55 0.40
N ASP A 192 -6.07 -11.60 -0.52
CA ASP A 192 -4.77 -11.05 -0.87
C ASP A 192 -4.37 -10.00 0.17
N THR A 193 -3.37 -10.30 0.97
CA THR A 193 -2.89 -9.45 2.07
C THR A 193 -2.25 -8.15 1.62
N PHE A 194 -1.90 -8.02 0.34
CA PHE A 194 -1.25 -6.82 -0.18
C PHE A 194 -2.26 -5.70 -0.47
N ASN A 195 -3.46 -6.07 -0.93
CA ASN A 195 -4.53 -5.12 -1.28
C ASN A 195 -5.79 -5.30 -0.43
N GLY A 196 -5.85 -6.37 0.38
CA GLY A 196 -6.96 -6.73 1.25
C GLY A 196 -8.25 -7.09 0.53
N THR A 197 -8.15 -7.59 -0.71
CA THR A 197 -9.31 -8.03 -1.50
C THR A 197 -9.54 -9.53 -1.38
N VAL A 198 -10.80 -9.97 -1.47
CA VAL A 198 -11.16 -11.39 -1.53
C VAL A 198 -11.00 -11.86 -2.97
N VAL A 199 -10.05 -12.75 -3.21
CA VAL A 199 -9.72 -13.30 -4.53
C VAL A 199 -10.63 -14.47 -4.88
N GLU A 200 -10.90 -15.32 -3.89
CA GLU A 200 -11.71 -16.53 -4.06
C GLU A 200 -12.62 -16.70 -2.86
N LYS A 201 -13.85 -17.18 -3.10
CA LYS A 201 -14.81 -17.54 -2.06
C LYS A 201 -15.49 -18.85 -2.44
N LYS A 202 -15.39 -19.86 -1.58
CA LYS A 202 -15.94 -21.20 -1.81
C LYS A 202 -16.70 -21.69 -0.59
N SER A 203 -17.82 -22.40 -0.79
CA SER A 203 -18.54 -23.05 0.30
C SER A 203 -17.69 -24.14 0.97
N ALA A 204 -17.72 -24.19 2.30
CA ALA A 204 -16.89 -25.07 3.12
C ALA A 204 -17.63 -25.53 4.39
N PRO A 205 -17.23 -26.65 5.02
CA PRO A 205 -17.85 -27.10 6.26
C PRO A 205 -17.57 -26.12 7.41
N CYS A 206 -18.55 -25.93 8.30
CA CYS A 206 -18.46 -25.07 9.48
C CYS A 206 -17.61 -25.69 10.60
N VAL A 207 -16.31 -25.83 10.38
CA VAL A 207 -15.34 -26.32 11.37
C VAL A 207 -14.25 -25.30 11.61
N ALA A 208 -13.77 -25.21 12.85
CA ALA A 208 -12.73 -24.27 13.29
C ALA A 208 -11.29 -24.64 12.83
N GLN A 209 -11.15 -25.54 11.85
CA GLN A 209 -9.86 -26.01 11.36
C GLN A 209 -9.63 -25.60 9.90
N CYS A 210 -8.50 -24.91 9.72
CA CYS A 210 -7.85 -24.47 8.49
C CYS A 210 -6.36 -24.86 8.65
#